data_AF-A0A251SH00-F1
#
_entry.id   AF-A0A251SH00-F1
#
_cell.length_a   1.000
_cell.length_b   1.000
_cell.length_c   1.000
_cell.angle_alpha   90.00
_cell.angle_beta   90.00
_cell.angle_gamma   90.00
#
_symmetry.space_group_name_H-M   'P 1'
#
loop_
_entity.id
_entity.type
_entity.pdbx_description
1 polymer ?
#
loop_
_entity_poly.entity_id
_entity_poly.type
_entity_poly.pdbx_seq_one_letter_code
_entity_poly.pdbx_strand_id
1 'polypeptide(L)'
;MGGGLTSTEEGVVIFVTNQSALVAKVISNTPEVYARLPKPDGVREGSTRYAAWKYIAPSQGSATSNVEIIESATVPLLAIAWDHQVQVAKLVKSELKVYAKWTLDSSAIGIAWMDDQVIVFASLFFHSLNS
;
A
#
# COMPACT_ATOMS: atom_id res chain seq x y z
N MET A 1 -5.96 43.59 -0.94
CA MET A 1 -4.64 43.22 -1.52
C MET A 1 -3.89 42.37 -0.52
N GLY A 2 -3.36 41.22 -0.97
CA GLY A 2 -2.18 40.58 -0.37
C GLY A 2 -2.43 39.61 0.77
N GLY A 3 -2.32 38.31 0.46
CA GLY A 3 -2.26 37.24 1.46
C GLY A 3 -2.41 35.87 0.83
N GLY A 4 -1.67 35.60 -0.26
CA GLY A 4 -1.63 34.29 -0.88
C GLY A 4 -1.02 33.29 0.10
N LEU A 5 -1.86 32.43 0.67
CA LEU A 5 -1.41 31.22 1.32
C LEU A 5 -0.87 30.32 0.21
N THR A 6 0.44 30.32 0.00
CA THR A 6 1.11 29.25 -0.75
C THR A 6 0.99 27.99 0.09
N SER A 7 -0.17 27.33 0.03
CA SER A 7 -0.32 25.98 0.54
C SER A 7 0.57 25.10 -0.33
N THR A 8 1.76 24.78 0.15
CA THR A 8 2.61 23.77 -0.47
C THR A 8 1.81 22.47 -0.51
N GLU A 9 1.31 22.11 -1.68
CA GLU A 9 0.59 20.84 -1.87
C GLU A 9 1.59 19.71 -1.64
N GLU A 10 1.49 19.10 -0.45
CA GLU A 10 2.29 17.96 -0.05
C GLU A 10 1.52 16.68 -0.40
N GLY A 11 2.07 15.87 -1.31
CA GLY A 11 1.45 14.62 -1.75
C GLY A 11 2.37 13.41 -1.57
N VAL A 12 1.78 12.24 -1.31
CA VAL A 12 2.47 10.94 -1.35
C VAL A 12 2.11 10.22 -2.63
N VAL A 13 3.12 9.79 -3.39
CA VAL A 13 2.99 9.03 -4.63
C VAL A 13 3.62 7.65 -4.44
N ILE A 14 2.94 6.62 -4.94
CA ILE A 14 3.44 5.24 -4.92
C ILE A 14 3.77 4.85 -6.36
N PHE A 15 5.04 4.53 -6.61
CA PHE A 15 5.49 4.01 -7.90
C PHE A 15 5.69 2.51 -7.80
N VAL A 16 4.96 1.73 -8.59
CA VAL A 16 5.14 0.28 -8.66
C VAL A 16 5.90 -0.04 -9.94
N THR A 17 7.12 -0.54 -9.79
CA THR A 17 8.02 -0.90 -10.90
C THR A 17 8.14 -2.41 -11.05
N ASN A 18 8.92 -2.85 -12.04
CA ASN A 18 9.16 -4.28 -12.25
C ASN A 18 9.89 -4.97 -11.10
N GLN A 19 10.70 -4.23 -10.34
CA GLN A 19 11.59 -4.79 -9.32
C GLN A 19 11.29 -4.31 -7.90
N SER A 20 10.47 -3.27 -7.75
CA SER A 20 10.13 -2.73 -6.43
C SER A 20 8.95 -1.77 -6.48
N ALA A 21 8.28 -1.59 -5.34
CA ALA A 21 7.43 -0.45 -5.08
C ALA A 21 8.22 0.64 -4.35
N LEU A 22 7.99 1.91 -4.70
CA LEU A 22 8.62 3.09 -4.11
C LEU A 22 7.53 3.99 -3.55
N VAL A 23 7.79 4.60 -2.39
CA VAL A 23 6.97 5.67 -1.86
C VAL A 23 7.78 6.95 -1.94
N ALA A 24 7.26 7.92 -2.66
CA ALA A 24 7.85 9.23 -2.77
C ALA A 24 6.91 10.29 -2.21
N LYS A 25 7.47 11.26 -1.49
CA LYS A 25 6.75 12.50 -1.15
C LYS A 25 7.13 13.52 -2.20
N VAL A 26 6.13 14.16 -2.77
CA VAL A 26 6.32 15.26 -3.72
C VAL A 26 6.23 16.55 -2.91
N ILE A 27 7.37 17.20 -2.71
CA ILE A 27 7.46 18.51 -2.08
C ILE A 27 7.87 19.48 -3.19
N SER A 28 6.98 20.42 -3.52
CA SER A 28 7.29 21.57 -4.40
C SER A 28 8.15 21.20 -5.63
N ASN A 29 7.70 20.22 -6.42
CA ASN A 29 8.32 19.66 -7.64
C ASN A 29 9.49 18.68 -7.51
N THR A 30 10.01 18.38 -6.32
CA THR A 30 11.05 17.35 -6.18
C THR A 30 10.47 16.12 -5.51
N PRO A 31 10.34 14.97 -6.22
CA PRO A 31 9.97 13.72 -5.59
C PRO A 31 11.16 13.19 -4.79
N GLU A 32 11.01 13.12 -3.48
CA GLU A 32 11.96 12.44 -2.59
C GLU A 32 11.46 11.02 -2.34
N VAL A 33 12.29 10.01 -2.61
CA VAL A 33 11.95 8.61 -2.32
C VAL A 33 12.28 8.33 -0.85
N TYR A 34 11.26 7.97 -0.08
CA TYR A 34 11.39 7.69 1.35
C TYR A 34 11.55 6.20 1.62
N ALA A 35 10.76 5.39 0.92
CA ALA A 35 10.74 3.95 1.13
C ALA A 35 10.81 3.18 -0.18
N ARG A 36 11.40 1.98 -0.10
CA ARG A 36 11.41 1.00 -1.16
C ARG A 36 11.03 -0.37 -0.60
N LEU A 37 10.10 -1.03 -1.29
CA LEU A 37 9.74 -2.41 -1.04
C LEU A 37 10.16 -3.27 -2.25
N PRO A 38 11.09 -4.22 -2.10
CA PRO A 38 11.53 -5.06 -3.21
C PRO A 38 10.44 -6.04 -3.66
N LYS A 39 10.48 -6.41 -4.94
CA LYS A 39 9.67 -7.51 -5.48
C LYS A 39 9.99 -8.80 -4.69
N PRO A 40 8.97 -9.59 -4.30
CA PRO A 40 9.20 -10.90 -3.70
C PRO A 40 9.89 -11.90 -4.63
N ASP A 41 10.64 -12.83 -4.04
CA ASP A 41 11.26 -13.95 -4.75
C ASP A 41 10.20 -14.88 -5.35
N GLY A 42 10.46 -15.42 -6.54
CA GLY A 42 9.55 -16.35 -7.22
C GLY A 42 8.42 -15.70 -8.05
N VAL A 43 8.28 -14.37 -8.02
CA VAL A 43 7.33 -13.66 -8.89
C VAL A 43 7.84 -13.62 -10.33
N ARG A 44 7.01 -14.11 -11.25
CA ARG A 44 7.29 -14.14 -12.70
C ARG A 44 7.63 -12.75 -13.24
N GLU A 45 8.61 -12.70 -14.14
CA GLU A 45 8.96 -11.46 -14.82
C GLU A 45 7.83 -11.02 -15.76
N GLY A 46 7.46 -9.73 -15.71
CA GLY A 46 6.37 -9.16 -16.51
C GLY A 46 4.96 -9.32 -15.93
N SER A 47 4.77 -9.91 -14.74
CA SER A 47 3.45 -10.00 -14.13
C SER A 47 2.83 -8.63 -13.84
N THR A 48 1.52 -8.51 -14.12
CA THR A 48 0.74 -7.33 -13.79
C THR A 48 0.69 -7.15 -12.28
N ARG A 49 0.86 -5.91 -11.83
CA ARG A 49 0.88 -5.56 -10.41
C ARG A 49 -0.30 -4.69 -10.10
N TYR A 50 -0.91 -4.97 -8.96
CA TYR A 50 -2.04 -4.19 -8.48
C TYR A 50 -1.65 -3.61 -7.13
N ALA A 51 -1.95 -2.33 -6.91
CA ALA A 51 -1.68 -1.67 -5.66
C ALA A 51 -2.91 -0.90 -5.20
N ALA A 52 -3.18 -0.96 -3.91
CA ALA A 52 -4.23 -0.18 -3.26
C ALA A 52 -3.65 0.49 -2.01
N TRP A 53 -4.00 1.76 -1.83
CA TRP A 53 -3.53 2.58 -0.72
C TRP A 53 -4.73 2.99 0.15
N LYS A 54 -4.51 3.05 1.47
CA LYS A 54 -5.52 3.54 2.42
C LYS A 54 -4.82 4.24 3.58
N TYR A 55 -5.40 5.34 4.06
CA TYR A 55 -5.10 5.89 5.37
C TYR A 55 -6.04 5.26 6.40
N ILE A 56 -5.49 4.59 7.42
CA ILE A 56 -6.31 4.13 8.56
C ILE A 56 -6.18 5.16 9.67
N ALA A 57 -7.27 5.87 9.95
CA ALA A 57 -7.38 6.65 11.18
C ALA A 57 -7.54 5.67 12.35
N PRO A 58 -6.83 5.86 13.46
CA PRO A 58 -7.06 5.07 14.66
C PRO A 58 -8.53 5.20 15.09
N SER A 59 -9.22 4.07 15.24
CA SER A 59 -10.60 4.06 15.72
C SER A 59 -10.63 4.65 17.13
N GLN A 60 -11.41 5.72 17.32
CA GLN A 60 -11.70 6.31 18.63
C GLN A 60 -12.60 5.36 19.44
N GLY A 61 -12.04 4.22 19.89
CA GLY A 61 -12.70 3.29 20.78
C GLY A 61 -12.55 3.76 22.22
N SER A 62 -13.61 4.37 22.77
CA SER A 62 -13.85 4.66 24.19
C SER A 62 -12.62 5.14 24.99
N ALA A 63 -12.39 6.46 24.98
CA ALA A 63 -11.45 7.11 25.88
C ALA A 63 -11.94 7.02 27.34
N THR A 64 -11.55 5.97 28.07
CA THR A 64 -11.44 6.06 29.52
C THR A 64 -10.08 6.64 29.85
N SER A 65 -10.07 7.97 29.99
CA SER A 65 -9.28 8.75 30.94
C SER A 65 -7.85 8.26 31.26
N ASN A 66 -6.90 9.07 30.79
CA ASN A 66 -5.67 9.53 31.47
C ASN A 66 -4.33 9.01 30.89
N VAL A 67 -3.53 10.00 30.47
CA VAL A 67 -2.07 9.96 30.28
C VAL A 67 -1.56 9.10 29.12
N GLU A 68 -1.56 9.68 27.93
CA GLU A 68 -0.40 9.93 27.06
C GLU A 68 -0.97 10.32 25.70
N ILE A 69 -0.63 11.53 25.24
CA ILE A 69 -0.84 11.95 23.85
C ILE A 69 0.18 11.16 23.03
N ILE A 70 -0.01 9.84 22.91
CA ILE A 70 0.69 9.06 21.90
C ILE A 70 0.02 9.50 20.61
N GLU A 71 0.77 10.19 19.76
CA GLU A 71 0.46 10.47 18.37
C GLU A 71 -0.40 9.35 17.80
N SER A 72 -1.71 9.57 17.77
CA SER A 72 -2.68 8.68 17.16
C SER A 72 -2.55 8.87 15.66
N ALA A 73 -1.36 8.52 15.15
CA ALA A 73 -0.93 8.80 13.80
C ALA A 73 -1.68 7.84 12.89
N THR A 74 -2.52 8.40 12.02
CA THR A 74 -3.11 7.70 10.88
C THR A 74 -1.98 7.03 10.09
N VAL A 75 -1.82 5.70 10.22
CA VAL A 75 -0.72 4.99 9.56
C VAL A 75 -1.12 4.67 8.12
N PRO A 76 -0.39 5.15 7.10
CA PRO A 76 -0.66 4.81 5.71
C PRO A 76 -0.37 3.32 5.47
N LEU A 77 -1.33 2.65 4.86
CA LEU A 77 -1.23 1.26 4.44
C LEU A 77 -1.16 1.15 2.92
N LEU A 78 -0.31 0.23 2.47
CA LEU A 78 -0.12 -0.12 1.08
C LEU A 78 -0.29 -1.63 0.93
N ALA A 79 -1.27 -2.04 0.14
CA ALA A 79 -1.43 -3.42 -0.31
C ALA A 79 -0.92 -3.53 -1.74
N ILE A 80 -0.08 -4.53 -2.03
CA ILE A 80 0.44 -4.81 -3.36
C ILE A 80 0.28 -6.30 -3.67
N ALA A 81 -0.29 -6.60 -4.83
CA ALA A 81 -0.28 -7.93 -5.42
C ALA A 81 0.77 -8.01 -6.54
N TRP A 82 1.72 -8.92 -6.35
CA TRP A 82 2.75 -9.35 -7.28
C TRP A 82 2.40 -10.73 -7.82
N ASP A 83 1.61 -10.81 -8.90
CA ASP A 83 1.16 -12.10 -9.43
C ASP A 83 0.38 -12.89 -8.36
N HIS A 84 0.89 -14.04 -7.92
CA HIS A 84 0.34 -14.86 -6.84
C HIS A 84 0.78 -14.41 -5.43
N GLN A 85 1.70 -13.45 -5.28
CA GLN A 85 2.16 -13.00 -3.96
C GLN A 85 1.57 -11.66 -3.57
N VAL A 86 0.97 -11.58 -2.38
CA VAL A 86 0.35 -10.36 -1.87
C VAL A 86 1.11 -9.89 -0.63
N GLN A 87 1.40 -8.60 -0.53
CA GLN A 87 2.06 -7.97 0.60
C GLN A 87 1.27 -6.76 1.06
N VAL A 88 1.18 -6.60 2.38
CA VAL A 88 0.68 -5.37 3.01
C VAL A 88 1.81 -4.75 3.81
N ALA A 89 2.08 -3.48 3.53
CA ALA A 89 3.09 -2.69 4.19
C ALA A 89 2.50 -1.46 4.87
N LYS A 90 3.07 -1.10 6.02
CA LYS A 90 2.81 0.13 6.77
C LYS A 90 3.91 1.13 6.48
N LEU A 91 3.55 2.38 6.22
CA LEU A 91 4.52 3.47 6.18
C LEU A 91 4.78 3.98 7.60
N VAL A 92 5.96 3.69 8.16
CA VAL A 92 6.35 4.09 9.52
C VAL A 92 7.66 4.86 9.44
N LYS A 93 7.65 6.12 9.87
CA LYS A 93 8.85 7.00 9.86
C LYS A 93 9.59 6.95 8.51
N SER A 94 8.85 7.11 7.42
CA SER A 94 9.39 7.08 6.06
C SER A 94 9.90 5.72 5.55
N GLU A 95 9.64 4.61 6.26
CA GLU A 95 9.96 3.26 5.79
C GLU A 95 8.70 2.44 5.52
N LEU A 96 8.68 1.64 4.45
CA LEU A 96 7.64 0.63 4.20
C LEU A 96 8.02 -0.66 4.91
N LYS A 97 7.27 -0.99 5.97
CA LYS A 97 7.45 -2.24 6.72
C LYS A 97 6.36 -3.22 6.35
N VAL A 98 6.75 -4.37 5.78
CA VAL A 98 5.82 -5.46 5.52
C VAL A 98 5.25 -5.94 6.85
N TYR A 99 3.94 -5.88 6.97
CA TYR A 99 3.20 -6.34 8.15
C TYR A 99 2.53 -7.69 7.88
N ALA A 100 2.14 -7.97 6.64
CA ALA A 100 1.55 -9.25 6.26
C ALA A 100 1.97 -9.65 4.84
N LYS A 101 2.06 -10.96 4.61
CA LYS A 101 2.36 -11.57 3.31
C LYS A 101 1.50 -12.81 3.13
N TRP A 102 0.97 -12.99 1.93
CA TRP A 102 0.20 -14.17 1.55
C TRP A 102 0.63 -14.65 0.17
N THR A 103 0.40 -15.93 -0.09
CA THR A 103 0.57 -16.56 -1.40
C THR A 103 -0.79 -17.10 -1.82
N LEU A 104 -1.24 -16.72 -3.01
CA LEU A 104 -2.48 -17.18 -3.62
C LEU A 104 -2.19 -18.40 -4.49
N ASP A 105 -3.19 -19.24 -4.69
CA ASP A 105 -3.12 -20.37 -5.62
C ASP A 105 -3.16 -19.93 -7.09
N SER A 106 -3.58 -18.68 -7.34
CA SER A 106 -3.71 -18.11 -8.68
C SER A 106 -3.17 -16.68 -8.75
N SER A 107 -2.88 -16.21 -9.97
CA SER A 107 -2.51 -14.82 -10.22
C SER A 107 -3.64 -13.87 -9.83
N ALA A 108 -3.29 -12.85 -9.07
CA ALA A 108 -4.14 -11.71 -8.83
C ALA A 108 -4.41 -10.94 -10.14
N ILE A 109 -5.62 -10.42 -10.25
CA ILE A 109 -6.10 -9.54 -11.32
C ILE A 109 -6.58 -8.18 -10.79
N GLY A 110 -6.48 -7.96 -9.47
CA GLY A 110 -6.87 -6.71 -8.81
C GLY A 110 -6.64 -6.77 -7.31
N ILE A 111 -6.55 -5.60 -6.68
CA ILE A 111 -6.50 -5.47 -5.22
C ILE A 111 -7.26 -4.21 -4.79
N ALA A 112 -7.98 -4.29 -3.67
CA ALA A 112 -8.72 -3.18 -3.10
C ALA A 112 -8.74 -3.26 -1.57
N TRP A 113 -9.01 -2.13 -0.93
CA TRP A 113 -9.31 -2.07 0.51
C TRP A 113 -10.83 -2.04 0.72
N MET A 114 -11.32 -2.81 1.69
CA MET A 114 -12.68 -2.73 2.21
C MET A 114 -12.58 -2.66 3.73
N ASP A 115 -12.87 -1.49 4.30
CA ASP A 115 -12.59 -1.19 5.71
C ASP A 115 -11.16 -1.61 6.06
N ASP A 116 -10.98 -2.49 7.05
CA ASP A 116 -9.67 -2.94 7.52
C ASP A 116 -9.21 -4.24 6.85
N GLN A 117 -9.89 -4.65 5.77
CA GLN A 117 -9.60 -5.86 5.02
C GLN A 117 -9.06 -5.55 3.63
N VAL A 118 -8.17 -6.41 3.15
CA VAL A 118 -7.69 -6.40 1.76
C VAL A 118 -8.50 -7.41 0.96
N ILE A 119 -9.12 -6.95 -0.12
CA ILE A 119 -9.78 -7.80 -1.11
C ILE A 119 -8.82 -8.00 -2.27
N VAL A 120 -8.56 -9.26 -2.61
CA VAL A 120 -7.75 -9.63 -3.77
C VAL A 120 -8.64 -10.34 -4.78
N PHE A 121 -8.65 -9.84 -6.02
CA PHE A 121 -9.33 -10.49 -7.12
C PHE A 121 -8.33 -11.42 -7.80
N ALA A 122 -8.69 -12.67 -8.04
CA ALA A 122 -7.83 -13.65 -8.70
C ALA A 122 -8.55 -14.30 -9.88
N SER A 123 -7.78 -14.67 -10.89
CA SER A 123 -8.31 -15.44 -12.02
C SER A 123 -8.56 -16.90 -11.63
N LEU A 124 -9.66 -17.50 -12.07
CA LEU A 124 -9.89 -18.94 -11.92
C LEU A 124 -9.88 -19.56 -13.32
N PHE A 125 -8.84 -20.33 -13.62
CA PHE A 125 -8.79 -21.10 -14.86
C PHE A 125 -9.37 -22.48 -14.59
N PHE A 126 -10.61 -22.72 -15.04
CA PHE A 126 -11.16 -24.07 -15.11
C PHE A 126 -10.52 -24.77 -16.31
N HIS A 127 -9.69 -25.79 -16.05
CA HIS A 127 -9.38 -26.77 -17.09
C HIS A 127 -10.66 -27.57 -17.37
N SER A 128 -11.26 -27.35 -18.54
CA SER A 128 -12.27 -28.28 -19.05
C SER A 128 -11.58 -29.63 -19.22
N LEU A 129 -11.95 -30.61 -18.39
CA LEU A 129 -11.71 -32.02 -18.68
C LEU A 129 -12.59 -32.38 -19.86
N ASN A 130 -12.08 -32.14 -21.06
CA ASN A 130 -12.56 -32.76 -22.28
C ASN A 130 -11.52 -33.76 -22.74
N SER A 131 -11.68 -35.01 -22.31
CA SER A 131 -11.87 -36.16 -23.21
C SER A 131 -12.12 -37.43 -22.40
#